data_AF-A0A1Y0ES80-F1
#
_entry.id   AF-A0A1Y0ES80-F1
#
_cell.length_a   1.000
_cell.length_b   1.000
_cell.length_c   1.000
_cell.angle_alpha   90.00
_cell.angle_beta   90.00
_cell.angle_gamma   90.00
#
_symmetry.space_group_name_H-M   'P 1'
#
loop_
_entity.id
_entity.type
_entity.pdbx_description
1 polymer ?
#
loop_
_entity_poly.entity_id
_entity_poly.type
_entity_poly.pdbx_seq_one_letter_code
_entity_poly.pdbx_strand_id
1 'polypeptide(L)'
;MPGPLPVDATTRFLAEREWVHFGQAIRQPELGLQHQPGVLQCLDNLRPDDFAPTVARLLRLALTEPERQQANDFFTSRPGQALSQAVLASLRGDAQAWQRMQDSLDVADLQAQLRFTQSAAGRRVLQDLGPDARVQLRELLMDRIASCRVATRA
;
A
#
# COMPACT_ATOMS: atom_id res chain seq x y z
N MET A 1 -22.92 -17.44 0.98
CA MET A 1 -22.13 -16.36 0.36
C MET A 1 -20.67 -16.76 0.50
N PRO A 2 -19.88 -16.93 -0.58
CA PRO A 2 -18.45 -17.11 -0.42
C PRO A 2 -17.91 -15.85 0.26
N GLY A 3 -17.18 -16.03 1.36
CA GLY A 3 -16.55 -14.92 2.08
C GLY A 3 -15.57 -14.16 1.17
N PRO A 4 -15.16 -12.93 1.55
CA PRO A 4 -14.15 -12.22 0.80
C PRO A 4 -12.92 -13.11 0.64
N LEU A 5 -12.48 -13.28 -0.61
CA LEU A 5 -11.25 -14.03 -0.92
C LEU A 5 -10.11 -13.47 -0.06
N PRO A 6 -9.25 -14.31 0.52
CA PRO A 6 -8.12 -13.83 1.30
C PRO A 6 -7.27 -12.91 0.42
N VAL A 7 -7.13 -11.66 0.86
CA VAL A 7 -6.26 -10.68 0.21
C VAL A 7 -4.83 -11.21 0.28
N ASP A 8 -4.22 -11.38 -0.88
CA ASP A 8 -2.86 -11.89 -1.01
C ASP A 8 -1.83 -10.95 -0.36
N ALA A 9 -0.63 -11.46 -0.08
CA ALA A 9 0.38 -10.73 0.71
C ALA A 9 0.84 -9.45 0.00
N THR A 10 0.96 -9.48 -1.33
CA THR A 10 1.31 -8.31 -2.15
C THR A 10 0.25 -7.23 -2.04
N THR A 11 -1.01 -7.60 -2.19
CA THR A 11 -2.15 -6.68 -2.12
C THR A 11 -2.26 -6.08 -0.73
N ARG A 12 -2.05 -6.87 0.33
CA ARG A 12 -2.05 -6.37 1.71
C ARG A 12 -0.96 -5.34 1.94
N PHE A 13 0.28 -5.65 1.57
CA PHE A 13 1.41 -4.73 1.70
C PHE A 13 1.14 -3.40 0.99
N LEU A 14 0.70 -3.46 -0.27
CA LEU A 14 0.41 -2.26 -1.03
C LEU A 14 -0.80 -1.49 -0.48
N ALA A 15 -1.86 -2.17 -0.03
CA ALA A 15 -3.01 -1.52 0.59
C ALA A 15 -2.63 -0.77 1.88
N GLU A 16 -1.78 -1.37 2.73
CA GLU A 16 -1.23 -0.70 3.91
C GLU A 16 -0.34 0.50 3.54
N ARG A 17 0.48 0.34 2.50
CA ARG A 17 1.35 1.41 1.99
C ARG A 17 0.54 2.61 1.52
N GLU A 18 -0.47 2.36 0.69
CA GLU A 18 -1.35 3.40 0.17
C GLU A 18 -2.20 4.03 1.27
N TRP A 19 -2.63 3.26 2.27
CA TRP A 19 -3.33 3.81 3.44
C TRP A 19 -2.43 4.77 4.24
N VAL A 20 -1.15 4.45 4.44
CA VAL A 20 -0.21 5.37 5.11
C VAL A 20 -0.03 6.66 4.29
N HIS A 21 0.16 6.54 2.97
CA HIS A 21 0.25 7.71 2.08
C HIS A 21 -1.03 8.54 2.08
N PHE A 22 -2.20 7.89 2.08
CA PHE A 22 -3.49 8.53 2.15
C PHE A 22 -3.63 9.34 3.44
N GLY A 23 -3.29 8.75 4.59
CA GLY A 23 -3.33 9.44 5.89
C GLY A 23 -2.44 10.68 5.92
N GLN A 24 -1.28 10.64 5.28
CA GLN A 24 -0.41 11.80 5.11
C GLN A 24 -1.01 12.83 4.16
N ALA A 25 -1.56 12.40 3.03
CA ALA A 25 -2.14 13.25 2.00
C ALA A 25 -3.34 14.05 2.52
N ILE A 26 -4.29 13.43 3.23
CA ILE A 26 -5.50 14.12 3.74
C ILE A 26 -5.19 15.22 4.77
N ARG A 27 -3.99 15.22 5.35
CA ARG A 27 -3.50 16.22 6.31
C ARG A 27 -2.75 17.36 5.64
N GLN A 28 -2.52 17.29 4.33
CA GLN A 28 -1.86 18.33 3.57
C GLN A 28 -2.77 19.59 3.45
N PRO A 29 -2.24 20.79 3.75
CA PRO A 29 -3.00 22.05 3.69
C PRO A 29 -3.68 22.32 2.33
N GLU A 30 -3.08 21.82 1.26
CA GLU A 30 -3.51 21.96 -0.13
C GLU A 30 -4.90 21.37 -0.39
N LEU A 31 -5.33 20.39 0.42
CA LEU A 31 -6.66 19.80 0.32
C LEU A 31 -7.74 20.61 1.08
N GLY A 32 -7.34 21.59 1.90
CA GLY A 32 -8.27 22.44 2.65
C GLY A 32 -9.16 21.70 3.67
N LEU A 33 -8.81 20.45 4.02
CA LEU A 33 -9.61 19.60 4.90
C LEU A 33 -9.52 20.01 6.37
N GLN A 34 -8.52 20.80 6.76
CA GLN A 34 -8.39 21.37 8.10
C GLN A 34 -9.60 22.23 8.52
N HIS A 35 -10.38 22.73 7.56
CA HIS A 35 -11.59 23.51 7.82
C HIS A 35 -12.87 22.65 7.80
N GLN A 36 -12.74 21.33 7.65
CA GLN A 36 -13.85 20.37 7.56
C GLN A 36 -13.62 19.19 8.52
N PRO A 37 -13.66 19.40 9.85
CA PRO A 37 -13.25 18.39 10.83
C PRO A 37 -14.07 17.09 10.75
N GLY A 38 -15.37 17.16 10.43
CA GLY A 38 -16.19 15.96 10.23
C GLY A 38 -15.75 15.13 9.03
N VAL A 39 -15.30 15.78 7.95
CA VAL A 39 -14.77 15.09 6.77
C VAL A 39 -13.45 14.43 7.10
N LEU A 40 -12.56 15.13 7.81
CA LEU A 40 -11.28 14.57 8.25
C LEU A 40 -11.48 13.35 9.16
N GLN A 41 -12.41 13.44 10.12
CA GLN A 41 -12.75 12.32 11.01
C GLN A 41 -13.32 11.11 10.25
N CYS A 42 -14.15 11.35 9.22
CA CYS A 42 -14.65 10.28 8.35
C CYS A 42 -13.51 9.59 7.58
N LEU A 43 -12.54 10.36 7.06
CA LEU A 43 -11.40 9.81 6.32
C LEU A 43 -10.41 9.08 7.22
N ASP A 44 -10.24 9.53 8.47
CA ASP A 44 -9.38 8.86 9.46
C ASP A 44 -9.91 7.49 9.91
N ASN A 45 -11.18 7.20 9.68
CA ASN A 45 -11.77 5.88 9.96
C ASN A 45 -11.47 4.83 8.88
N LEU A 46 -10.91 5.23 7.74
CA LEU A 46 -10.52 4.29 6.69
C LEU A 46 -9.39 3.39 7.16
N ARG A 47 -9.43 2.13 6.72
CA ARG A 47 -8.48 1.08 7.05
C ARG A 47 -7.78 0.59 5.79
N PRO A 48 -6.61 -0.07 5.89
CA PRO A 48 -5.95 -0.69 4.75
C PRO A 48 -6.88 -1.59 3.91
N ASP A 49 -7.80 -2.32 4.55
CA ASP A 49 -8.75 -3.20 3.86
C ASP A 49 -9.70 -2.45 2.91
N ASP A 50 -9.96 -1.16 3.13
CA ASP A 50 -10.74 -0.32 2.23
C ASP A 50 -10.04 -0.04 0.89
N PHE A 51 -8.71 -0.21 0.85
CA PHE A 51 -7.87 -0.02 -0.33
C PHE A 51 -7.61 -1.33 -1.08
N ALA A 52 -7.71 -2.48 -0.40
CA ALA A 52 -7.37 -3.78 -0.95
C ALA A 52 -8.08 -4.13 -2.28
N PRO A 53 -9.39 -3.87 -2.48
CA PRO A 53 -10.05 -4.17 -3.76
C PRO A 53 -9.47 -3.37 -4.93
N THR A 54 -9.15 -2.10 -4.71
CA THR A 54 -8.56 -1.21 -5.72
C THR A 54 -7.14 -1.65 -6.04
N VAL A 55 -6.33 -1.93 -5.03
CA VAL A 55 -4.96 -2.44 -5.20
C VAL A 55 -4.95 -3.78 -5.94
N ALA A 56 -5.83 -4.72 -5.59
CA ALA A 56 -5.94 -5.99 -6.28
C ALA A 56 -6.28 -5.81 -7.77
N ARG A 57 -7.21 -4.88 -8.08
CA ARG A 57 -7.55 -4.54 -9.46
C ARG A 57 -6.35 -3.96 -10.21
N LEU A 58 -5.60 -3.04 -9.59
CA LEU A 58 -4.42 -2.43 -10.18
C LEU A 58 -3.31 -3.45 -10.43
N LEU A 59 -3.05 -4.35 -9.49
CA LEU A 59 -2.09 -5.45 -9.67
C LEU A 59 -2.47 -6.36 -10.84
N ARG A 60 -3.77 -6.62 -11.03
CA ARG A 60 -4.24 -7.43 -12.17
C ARG A 60 -4.01 -6.77 -13.53
N LEU A 61 -4.03 -5.44 -13.58
CA LEU A 61 -3.77 -4.65 -14.78
C LEU A 61 -2.27 -4.46 -15.04
N ALA A 62 -1.48 -4.25 -13.97
CA ALA A 62 -0.07 -3.90 -14.07
C ALA A 62 0.85 -5.13 -14.21
N LEU A 63 0.43 -6.29 -13.71
CA LEU A 63 1.23 -7.50 -13.66
C LEU A 63 0.54 -8.64 -14.41
N THR A 64 1.33 -9.51 -15.03
CA THR A 64 0.86 -10.83 -15.49
C THR A 64 0.61 -11.76 -14.30
N GLU A 65 -0.13 -12.86 -14.50
CA GLU A 65 -0.37 -13.84 -13.43
C GLU A 65 0.94 -14.41 -12.83
N PRO A 66 1.95 -14.81 -13.62
CA PRO A 66 3.23 -15.26 -13.05
C PRO A 66 3.95 -14.19 -12.23
N GLU A 67 3.90 -12.93 -12.66
CA GLU A 67 4.49 -11.81 -11.91
C GLU A 67 3.75 -11.56 -10.59
N ARG A 68 2.42 -11.67 -10.59
CA ARG A 68 1.61 -11.58 -9.35
C ARG A 68 1.96 -12.70 -8.38
N GLN A 69 2.06 -13.93 -8.88
CA GLN A 69 2.43 -15.08 -8.06
C GLN A 69 3.84 -14.90 -7.47
N GLN A 70 4.81 -14.51 -8.30
CA GLN A 70 6.19 -14.24 -7.85
C GLN A 70 6.22 -13.16 -6.75
N ALA A 71 5.46 -12.08 -6.91
CA ALA A 71 5.35 -11.04 -5.89
C ALA A 71 4.73 -11.59 -4.61
N ASN A 72 3.63 -12.34 -4.71
CA ASN A 72 2.95 -12.89 -3.55
C ASN A 72 3.83 -13.88 -2.78
N ASP A 73 4.55 -14.75 -3.47
CA ASP A 73 5.48 -15.70 -2.87
C ASP A 73 6.60 -14.96 -2.12
N PHE A 74 7.14 -13.89 -2.73
CA PHE A 74 8.14 -13.06 -2.08
C PHE A 74 7.59 -12.39 -0.82
N PHE A 75 6.43 -11.71 -0.88
CA PHE A 75 5.84 -11.03 0.28
C PHE A 75 5.33 -11.98 1.37
N THR A 76 5.16 -13.26 1.04
CA THR A 76 4.89 -14.32 2.03
C THR A 76 6.17 -14.81 2.70
N SER A 77 7.32 -14.71 2.04
CA SER A 77 8.63 -15.14 2.57
C SER A 77 9.15 -14.21 3.67
N ARG A 78 10.07 -14.71 4.50
CA ARG A 78 10.76 -13.92 5.54
C ARG A 78 11.37 -12.60 5.02
N PRO A 79 12.18 -12.57 3.94
CA PRO A 79 12.74 -11.32 3.44
C PRO A 79 11.67 -10.35 2.91
N GLY A 80 10.57 -10.85 2.32
CA GLY A 80 9.48 -9.99 1.88
C GLY A 80 8.64 -9.42 3.03
N GLN A 81 8.42 -10.20 4.09
CA GLN A 81 7.77 -9.70 5.31
C GLN A 81 8.64 -8.63 6.00
N ALA A 82 9.94 -8.88 6.12
CA ALA A 82 10.89 -7.93 6.69
C ALA A 82 10.95 -6.63 5.86
N LEU A 83 11.00 -6.73 4.53
CA LEU A 83 10.94 -5.57 3.65
C LEU A 83 9.63 -4.79 3.81
N SER A 84 8.49 -5.48 3.86
CA SER A 84 7.18 -4.84 4.03
C SER A 84 7.11 -4.06 5.34
N GLN A 85 7.55 -4.68 6.43
CA GLN A 85 7.60 -4.04 7.75
C GLN A 85 8.54 -2.83 7.75
N ALA A 86 9.72 -2.95 7.14
CA ALA A 86 10.69 -1.87 7.05
C ALA A 86 10.14 -0.67 6.28
N VAL A 87 9.52 -0.91 5.11
CA VAL A 87 8.90 0.13 4.29
C VAL A 87 7.79 0.83 5.07
N LEU A 88 6.87 0.07 5.66
CA LEU A 88 5.72 0.65 6.38
C LEU A 88 6.16 1.41 7.65
N ALA A 89 7.15 0.90 8.39
CA ALA A 89 7.70 1.59 9.55
C ALA A 89 8.43 2.88 9.13
N SER A 90 9.23 2.82 8.06
CA SER A 90 9.92 3.99 7.51
C SER A 90 8.92 5.07 7.05
N LEU A 91 7.83 4.69 6.39
CA LEU A 91 6.77 5.62 5.99
C LEU A 91 6.06 6.27 7.19
N ARG A 92 6.02 5.59 8.33
CA ARG A 92 5.49 6.12 9.60
C ARG A 92 6.52 6.94 10.41
N GLY A 93 7.71 7.17 9.86
CA GLY A 93 8.75 7.99 10.49
C GLY A 93 9.77 7.24 11.34
N ASP A 94 9.79 5.90 11.26
CA ASP A 94 10.77 5.10 11.99
C ASP A 94 12.13 5.07 11.27
N ALA A 95 13.06 5.91 11.74
CA ALA A 95 14.39 6.05 11.16
C ALA A 95 15.24 4.77 11.25
N GLN A 96 14.92 3.83 12.15
CA GLN A 96 15.67 2.59 12.37
C GLN A 96 15.04 1.38 11.67
N ALA A 97 13.94 1.57 10.94
CA ALA A 97 13.23 0.49 10.24
C ALA A 97 14.15 -0.32 9.31
N TRP A 98 14.95 0.36 8.50
CA TRP A 98 15.88 -0.27 7.56
C TRP A 98 17.03 -1.00 8.24
N GLN A 99 17.57 -0.43 9.33
CA GLN A 99 18.63 -1.06 10.10
C GLN A 99 18.15 -2.36 10.74
N ARG A 100 16.99 -2.32 11.42
CA ARG A 100 16.41 -3.53 12.05
C ARG A 100 16.09 -4.62 11.03
N MET A 101 15.61 -4.24 9.85
CA MET A 101 15.42 -5.18 8.76
C MET A 101 16.74 -5.87 8.41
N GLN A 102 17.80 -5.11 8.14
CA GLN A 102 19.12 -5.65 7.79
C GLN A 102 19.68 -6.56 8.90
N ASP A 103 19.55 -6.16 10.16
CA ASP A 103 20.02 -6.94 11.32
C ASP A 103 19.25 -8.26 11.49
N SER A 104 18.03 -8.33 10.98
CA SER A 104 17.15 -9.50 11.11
C SER A 104 17.28 -10.52 9.97
N LEU A 105 18.01 -10.19 8.90
CA LEU A 105 18.12 -11.01 7.69
C LEU A 105 19.51 -11.61 7.57
N ASP A 106 19.57 -12.87 7.13
CA ASP A 106 20.84 -13.50 6.79
C ASP A 106 21.25 -13.21 5.33
N VAL A 107 22.41 -13.71 4.92
CA VAL A 107 22.94 -13.50 3.56
C VAL A 107 22.01 -14.08 2.48
N ALA A 108 21.36 -15.22 2.75
CA ALA A 108 20.47 -15.86 1.78
C ALA A 108 19.17 -15.05 1.61
N ASP A 109 18.66 -14.50 2.71
CA ASP A 109 17.51 -13.61 2.74
C ASP A 109 17.80 -12.32 1.94
N LEU A 110 18.96 -11.68 2.19
CA LEU A 110 19.38 -10.48 1.46
C LEU A 110 19.54 -10.75 -0.04
N GLN A 111 20.06 -11.92 -0.43
CA GLN A 111 20.14 -12.35 -1.83
C GLN A 111 18.75 -12.59 -2.43
N ALA A 112 17.81 -13.18 -1.69
CA ALA A 112 16.43 -13.34 -2.14
C ALA A 112 15.74 -11.99 -2.36
N GLN A 113 15.94 -11.04 -1.44
CA GLN A 113 15.45 -9.67 -1.57
C GLN A 113 16.04 -8.98 -2.81
N LEU A 114 17.36 -9.06 -3.03
CA LEU A 114 18.01 -8.50 -4.21
C LEU A 114 17.44 -9.10 -5.50
N ARG A 115 17.33 -10.44 -5.59
CA ARG A 115 16.73 -11.12 -6.75
C ARG A 115 15.31 -10.63 -7.03
N PHE A 116 14.49 -10.47 -5.99
CA PHE A 116 13.14 -9.94 -6.17
C PHE A 116 13.16 -8.49 -6.67
N THR A 117 13.91 -7.60 -6.01
CA THR A 117 13.98 -6.16 -6.39
C THR A 117 14.46 -5.93 -7.83
N GLN A 118 15.28 -6.85 -8.36
CA GLN A 118 15.77 -6.80 -9.74
C GLN A 118 14.82 -7.45 -10.76
N SER A 119 13.85 -8.25 -10.30
CA SER A 119 12.86 -8.89 -11.17
C SER A 119 11.89 -7.87 -11.81
N ALA A 120 11.20 -8.28 -12.88
CA ALA A 120 10.14 -7.46 -13.48
C ALA A 120 9.01 -7.17 -12.48
N ALA A 121 8.57 -8.18 -11.73
CA ALA A 121 7.55 -8.04 -10.69
C ALA A 121 7.99 -7.08 -9.58
N GLY A 122 9.20 -7.27 -9.03
CA GLY A 122 9.72 -6.41 -7.97
C GLY A 122 9.92 -4.97 -8.40
N ARG A 123 10.41 -4.72 -9.62
CA ARG A 123 10.49 -3.35 -10.16
C ARG A 123 9.11 -2.70 -10.25
N ARG A 124 8.10 -3.39 -10.76
CA ARG A 124 6.73 -2.85 -10.89
C ARG A 124 6.03 -2.65 -9.54
N VAL A 125 6.25 -3.54 -8.57
CA VAL A 125 5.64 -3.41 -7.24
C VAL A 125 6.32 -2.32 -6.40
N LEU A 126 7.64 -2.20 -6.49
CA LEU A 126 8.42 -1.28 -5.65
C LEU A 126 8.56 0.13 -6.25
N GLN A 127 8.57 0.31 -7.57
CA GLN A 127 8.74 1.62 -8.24
C GLN A 127 7.41 2.35 -8.51
N ASP A 128 6.38 2.03 -7.72
CA ASP A 128 4.98 2.38 -7.93
C ASP A 128 4.37 1.74 -9.17
N LEU A 129 3.07 1.42 -9.08
CA LEU A 129 2.26 0.71 -10.08
C LEU A 129 2.08 1.47 -11.43
N GLY A 130 2.91 2.48 -11.70
CA GLY A 130 2.85 3.36 -12.87
C GLY A 130 1.96 4.60 -12.67
N PRO A 131 2.02 5.56 -13.61
CA PRO A 131 1.23 6.80 -13.55
C PRO A 131 -0.29 6.53 -13.52
N ASP A 132 -0.78 5.55 -14.28
CA ASP A 132 -2.21 5.22 -14.35
C ASP A 132 -2.75 4.71 -13.02
N ALA A 133 -1.95 3.93 -12.29
CA ALA A 133 -2.33 3.45 -10.97
C ALA A 133 -2.40 4.58 -9.94
N ARG A 134 -1.49 5.56 -10.02
CA ARG A 134 -1.54 6.76 -9.18
C ARG A 134 -2.77 7.61 -9.47
N VAL A 135 -3.16 7.74 -10.75
CA VAL A 135 -4.40 8.43 -11.13
C VAL A 135 -5.60 7.73 -10.50
N GLN A 136 -5.70 6.40 -10.61
CA GLN A 136 -6.81 5.64 -10.02
C GLN A 136 -6.85 5.71 -8.49
N LEU A 137 -5.69 5.67 -7.83
CA LEU A 137 -5.60 5.84 -6.37
C LEU A 137 -6.00 7.26 -5.94
N ARG A 138 -5.66 8.27 -6.74
CA ARG A 138 -6.09 9.66 -6.52
C ARG A 138 -7.59 9.83 -6.73
N GLU A 139 -8.17 9.23 -7.76
CA GLU A 139 -9.61 9.23 -7.99
C GLU A 139 -10.35 8.60 -6.80
N LEU A 140 -9.86 7.45 -6.32
CA LEU A 140 -10.38 6.82 -5.10
C LEU A 140 -10.35 7.79 -3.90
N LEU A 141 -9.23 8.50 -3.70
CA LEU A 141 -9.11 9.51 -2.65
C LEU A 141 -10.17 10.61 -2.79
N MET A 142 -10.37 11.14 -3.99
CA MET A 142 -11.35 12.21 -4.24
C MET A 142 -12.79 11.72 -4.04
N ASP A 143 -13.12 10.51 -4.49
CA ASP A 143 -14.43 9.90 -4.28
C ASP A 143 -14.73 9.66 -2.80
N ARG A 144 -13.73 9.23 -2.01
CA ARG A 144 -13.87 9.06 -0.56
C ARG A 144 -14.07 10.40 0.15
N ILE A 145 -13.34 11.45 -0.24
CA ILE A 145 -13.55 12.81 0.26
C ILE A 145 -14.99 13.28 -0.05
N ALA A 146 -15.46 13.07 -1.28
CA ALA A 146 -16.81 13.44 -1.69
C ALA A 146 -17.89 12.70 -0.89
N SER A 147 -17.72 11.39 -0.69
CA SER A 147 -18.62 10.56 0.12
C SER A 147 -18.68 11.04 1.56
N CYS A 148 -17.53 11.32 2.19
CA CYS A 148 -17.47 11.86 3.55
C CYS A 148 -18.12 13.24 3.67
N ARG A 149 -18.03 14.10 2.64
CA ARG A 149 -18.72 15.40 2.61
C ARG A 149 -20.24 15.26 2.56
N VAL A 150 -20.76 14.26 1.85
CA VAL A 150 -22.21 14.00 1.84
C VAL A 150 -22.66 13.46 3.20
N ALA A 151 -21.93 12.49 3.75
CA ALA A 151 -22.26 11.87 5.04
C ALA A 151 -22.21 12.83 6.23
N THR A 152 -21.43 13.90 6.15
CA THR A 152 -21.27 14.90 7.23
C THR A 152 -22.22 16.09 7.12
N ARG A 153 -22.99 16.19 6.03
CA ARG A 153 -24.04 17.21 5.81
C ARG A 153 -25.45 16.69 6.10
N ALA A 154 -25.62 15.39 6.21
CA ALA A 154 -26.85 14.70 6.58
C ALA A 154 -26.99 14.61 8.10
#